data_AF-A0A9P1ML02-F1
#
_entry.id   AF-A0A9P1ML02-F1
#
_cell.length_a   1.000
_cell.length_b   1.000
_cell.length_c   1.000
_cell.angle_alpha   90.00
_cell.angle_beta   90.00
_cell.angle_gamma   90.00
#
_symmetry.space_group_name_H-M   'P 1'
#
loop_
_entity.id
_entity.type
_entity.pdbx_description
1 polymer ?
#
loop_
_entity_poly.entity_id
_entity_poly.type
_entity_poly.pdbx_seq_one_letter_code
_entity_poly.pdbx_strand_id
1 'polypeptide(L)'
;MRSYYIEGGRMDSPNNILFTSHTPKRIVVGLTPASGYNGNIGQSPFNFKPFNLKNIYLTLNNRVMPSRPYNLDWRSSFTTAYVDMIEGLGIAHSDTSNGITPEMYKDGFTFFVFDISPTVHSPDLFDVIRQGNVSLKLEFSELTPTEGLYVIVYAEYDSILSIDQNRTPYLDTSL
;
A
#
# COMPACT_ATOMS: atom_id res chain seq x y z
N MET A 1 -10.14 -0.05 3.69
CA MET A 1 -9.33 -1.26 3.44
C MET A 1 -10.01 -2.10 2.36
N ARG A 2 -9.24 -2.67 1.43
CA ARG A 2 -9.70 -3.63 0.42
C ARG A 2 -8.72 -4.80 0.36
N SER A 3 -9.17 -5.94 -0.15
CA SER A 3 -8.32 -7.08 -0.43
C SER A 3 -8.76 -7.76 -1.71
N TYR A 4 -7.82 -8.36 -2.43
CA TYR A 4 -8.13 -9.21 -3.59
C TYR A 4 -7.17 -10.38 -3.69
N TYR A 5 -7.63 -11.43 -4.36
CA TYR A 5 -6.89 -12.68 -4.51
C TYR A 5 -6.10 -12.70 -5.83
N ILE A 6 -4.87 -13.20 -5.76
CA ILE A 6 -4.04 -13.56 -6.92
C ILE A 6 -3.89 -15.08 -6.89
N GLU A 7 -4.26 -15.73 -7.99
CA GLU A 7 -4.13 -17.17 -8.16
C GLU A 7 -2.65 -17.62 -8.09
N GLY A 8 -2.43 -18.86 -7.63
CA GLY A 8 -1.12 -19.48 -7.65
C GLY A 8 -0.60 -19.76 -9.06
N GLY A 9 0.72 -19.87 -9.20
CA GLY A 9 1.32 -20.16 -10.51
C GLY A 9 1.29 -18.98 -11.49
N ARG A 10 1.22 -17.74 -11.01
CA ARG A 10 1.21 -16.53 -11.84
C ARG A 10 2.53 -15.77 -11.76
N MET A 11 2.89 -15.08 -12.83
CA MET A 11 4.01 -14.13 -12.88
C MET A 11 3.55 -12.68 -12.72
N ASP A 12 2.24 -12.43 -12.82
CA ASP A 12 1.64 -11.11 -12.73
C ASP A 12 0.20 -11.17 -12.19
N SER A 13 -0.24 -10.07 -11.57
CA SER A 13 -1.64 -9.86 -11.24
C SER A 13 -2.36 -9.12 -12.37
N PRO A 14 -3.68 -9.35 -12.56
CA PRO A 14 -4.50 -8.41 -13.28
C PRO A 14 -4.36 -6.99 -12.72
N ASN A 15 -4.62 -5.97 -13.53
CA ASN A 15 -4.71 -4.61 -13.04
C ASN A 15 -6.04 -4.45 -12.28
N ASN A 16 -5.98 -4.36 -10.95
CA ASN A 16 -7.15 -4.37 -10.09
C ASN A 16 -7.56 -2.95 -9.73
N ILE A 17 -8.81 -2.57 -10.01
CA ILE A 17 -9.35 -1.26 -9.61
C ILE A 17 -9.65 -1.29 -8.11
N LEU A 18 -8.94 -0.45 -7.35
CA LEU A 18 -9.03 -0.37 -5.90
C LEU A 18 -10.01 0.69 -5.44
N PHE A 19 -9.97 1.90 -5.97
CA PHE A 19 -10.82 3.01 -5.51
C PHE A 19 -11.27 3.84 -6.70
N THR A 20 -12.50 4.35 -6.65
CA THR A 20 -13.12 5.08 -7.78
C THR A 20 -13.79 6.39 -7.37
N SER A 21 -14.02 6.63 -6.08
CA SER A 21 -14.75 7.80 -5.59
C SER A 21 -13.82 8.90 -5.09
N HIS A 22 -12.88 8.56 -4.21
CA HIS A 22 -11.95 9.52 -3.60
C HIS A 22 -10.52 9.04 -3.76
N THR A 23 -9.63 10.00 -4.01
CA THR A 23 -8.18 9.78 -4.03
C THR A 23 -7.69 9.65 -2.60
N PRO A 24 -7.08 8.51 -2.22
CA PRO A 24 -6.45 8.38 -0.92
C PRO A 24 -5.19 9.25 -0.83
N LYS A 25 -4.87 9.69 0.38
CA LYS A 25 -3.63 10.38 0.71
C LYS A 25 -2.44 9.43 0.70
N ARG A 26 -2.64 8.23 1.24
CA ARG A 26 -1.62 7.17 1.29
C ARG A 26 -2.25 5.82 1.03
N ILE A 27 -1.51 4.94 0.37
CA ILE A 27 -1.87 3.53 0.21
C ILE A 27 -0.73 2.68 0.76
N VAL A 28 -1.09 1.71 1.60
CA VAL A 28 -0.17 0.69 2.13
C VAL A 28 -0.61 -0.67 1.60
N VAL A 29 0.32 -1.40 0.99
CA VAL A 29 0.07 -2.71 0.39
C VAL A 29 0.93 -3.76 1.09
N GLY A 30 0.31 -4.86 1.51
CA GLY A 30 0.97 -6.05 2.02
C GLY A 30 0.44 -7.31 1.33
N LEU A 31 1.27 -8.34 1.23
CA LEU A 31 0.88 -9.64 0.67
C LEU A 31 0.94 -10.72 1.74
N THR A 32 0.03 -11.69 1.69
CA THR A 32 0.01 -12.86 2.58
C THR A 32 -0.42 -14.10 1.79
N PRO A 33 0.02 -15.33 2.15
CA PRO A 33 -0.54 -16.55 1.57
C PRO A 33 -2.06 -16.64 1.83
N ALA A 34 -2.76 -17.31 0.93
CA ALA A 34 -4.20 -17.50 1.06
C ALA A 34 -4.60 -18.26 2.32
N SER A 35 -3.84 -19.27 2.72
CA SER A 35 -4.08 -20.01 3.96
C SER A 35 -3.88 -19.14 5.20
N GLY A 36 -2.87 -18.26 5.22
CA GLY A 36 -2.66 -17.28 6.29
C GLY A 36 -3.82 -16.30 6.41
N TYR A 37 -4.30 -15.76 5.29
CA TYR A 37 -5.46 -14.86 5.26
C TYR A 37 -6.76 -15.54 5.73
N ASN A 38 -7.00 -16.78 5.28
CA ASN A 38 -8.21 -17.53 5.58
C ASN A 38 -8.21 -18.19 6.97
N GLY A 39 -7.13 -18.02 7.76
CA GLY A 39 -7.06 -18.50 9.14
C GLY A 39 -6.53 -19.94 9.29
N ASN A 40 -5.28 -20.17 8.88
CA ASN A 40 -4.53 -21.38 9.23
C ASN A 40 -3.84 -21.23 10.60
N ILE A 41 -4.02 -22.19 11.51
CA ILE A 41 -3.47 -22.15 12.88
C ILE A 41 -1.94 -22.02 12.91
N GLY A 42 -1.24 -22.59 11.93
CA GLY A 42 0.21 -22.55 11.82
C GLY A 42 0.76 -21.32 11.10
N GLN A 43 -0.10 -20.41 10.64
CA GLN A 43 0.31 -19.22 9.89
C GLN A 43 -0.29 -17.96 10.49
N SER A 44 0.41 -16.84 10.29
CA SER A 44 -0.07 -15.52 10.69
C SER A 44 -0.49 -14.73 9.44
N PRO A 45 -1.70 -14.11 9.42
CA PRO A 45 -2.10 -13.19 8.36
C PRO A 45 -1.29 -11.88 8.36
N PHE A 46 -0.48 -11.65 9.41
CA PHE A 46 0.37 -10.47 9.56
C PHE A 46 1.83 -10.74 9.18
N ASN A 47 2.13 -11.91 8.60
CA ASN A 47 3.44 -12.24 8.08
C ASN A 47 3.56 -11.80 6.62
N PHE A 48 3.78 -10.51 6.41
CA PHE A 48 3.79 -9.89 5.09
C PHE A 48 5.12 -10.13 4.38
N LYS A 49 5.15 -11.15 3.53
CA LYS A 49 6.34 -11.54 2.78
C LYS A 49 6.37 -10.89 1.39
N PRO A 50 7.55 -10.81 0.77
CA PRO A 50 7.68 -10.21 -0.55
C PRO A 50 7.18 -11.11 -1.70
N PHE A 51 7.18 -12.44 -1.51
CA PHE A 51 6.83 -13.45 -2.54
C PHE A 51 7.54 -13.24 -3.88
N ASN A 52 8.81 -12.85 -3.86
CA ASN A 52 9.59 -12.56 -5.07
C ASN A 52 8.94 -11.49 -5.97
N LEU A 53 8.24 -10.52 -5.37
CA LEU A 53 7.69 -9.40 -6.11
C LEU A 53 8.81 -8.60 -6.77
N LYS A 54 8.73 -8.41 -8.09
CA LYS A 54 9.70 -7.68 -8.91
C LYS A 54 9.30 -6.22 -9.09
N ASN A 55 8.04 -5.98 -9.39
CA ASN A 55 7.48 -4.64 -9.55
C ASN A 55 6.08 -4.55 -8.95
N ILE A 56 5.75 -3.37 -8.44
CA ILE A 56 4.40 -2.99 -8.04
C ILE A 56 4.10 -1.62 -8.64
N TYR A 57 2.92 -1.48 -9.24
CA TYR A 57 2.49 -0.26 -9.91
C TYR A 57 1.15 0.18 -9.38
N LEU A 58 1.10 1.38 -8.83
CA LEU A 58 -0.12 2.09 -8.53
C LEU A 58 -0.42 3.07 -9.67
N THR A 59 -1.57 2.93 -10.32
CA THR A 59 -2.04 3.90 -11.31
C THR A 59 -3.12 4.77 -10.69
N LEU A 60 -2.86 6.06 -10.58
CA LEU A 60 -3.79 7.08 -10.12
C LEU A 60 -4.07 8.05 -11.27
N ASN A 61 -5.32 8.11 -11.77
CA ASN A 61 -5.73 9.07 -12.82
C ASN A 61 -4.74 9.15 -14.00
N ASN A 62 -4.32 7.99 -14.52
CA ASN A 62 -3.33 7.81 -15.60
C ASN A 62 -1.87 8.15 -15.25
N ARG A 63 -1.55 8.49 -14.00
CA ARG A 63 -0.18 8.59 -13.49
C ARG A 63 0.20 7.27 -12.82
N VAL A 64 1.34 6.71 -13.23
CA VAL A 64 1.90 5.48 -12.63
C VAL A 64 2.94 5.83 -11.57
N MET A 65 2.85 5.14 -10.43
CA MET A 65 3.78 5.19 -9.32
C MET A 65 4.29 3.78 -8.98
N PRO A 66 5.59 3.60 -8.69
CA PRO A 66 6.64 4.59 -8.88
C PRO A 66 6.83 4.91 -10.38
N SER A 67 7.37 6.09 -10.70
CA SER A 67 7.60 6.48 -12.10
C SER A 67 8.72 5.67 -12.77
N ARG A 68 9.62 5.11 -11.98
CA ARG A 68 10.63 4.15 -12.43
C ARG A 68 10.31 2.78 -11.82
N PRO A 69 10.17 1.71 -12.62
CA PRO A 69 9.96 0.37 -12.09
C PRO A 69 11.11 -0.03 -11.14
N TYR A 70 10.78 -0.69 -10.05
CA TYR A 70 11.77 -1.10 -9.06
C TYR A 70 12.77 -2.12 -9.58
N ASN A 71 12.30 -3.14 -10.31
CA ASN A 71 13.07 -4.35 -10.67
C ASN A 71 13.76 -4.97 -9.45
N LEU A 72 12.96 -5.26 -8.42
CA LEU A 72 13.45 -5.80 -7.14
C LEU A 72 14.07 -7.18 -7.31
N ASP A 73 15.21 -7.35 -6.66
CA ASP A 73 15.84 -8.60 -6.30
C ASP A 73 15.98 -8.61 -4.77
N TRP A 74 15.32 -9.57 -4.13
CA TRP A 74 15.27 -9.72 -2.68
C TRP A 74 16.59 -10.15 -2.05
N ARG A 75 17.62 -10.41 -2.87
CA ARG A 75 19.00 -10.63 -2.41
C ARG A 75 19.84 -9.35 -2.43
N SER A 76 19.53 -8.38 -3.30
CA SER A 76 20.47 -7.30 -3.61
C SER A 76 19.84 -5.90 -3.75
N SER A 77 18.68 -5.74 -4.39
CA SER A 77 18.11 -4.45 -4.76
C SER A 77 16.79 -4.10 -4.05
N PHE A 78 16.41 -4.85 -3.02
CA PHE A 78 15.17 -4.59 -2.25
C PHE A 78 15.21 -3.28 -1.43
N THR A 79 16.40 -2.75 -1.14
CA THR A 79 16.60 -1.56 -0.30
C THR A 79 15.84 -0.34 -0.81
N THR A 80 15.70 -0.18 -2.13
CA THR A 80 14.92 0.93 -2.71
C THR A 80 13.47 0.90 -2.24
N ALA A 81 12.81 -0.27 -2.27
CA ALA A 81 11.43 -0.39 -1.77
C ALA A 81 11.33 -0.19 -0.26
N TYR A 82 12.37 -0.58 0.50
CA TYR A 82 12.44 -0.30 1.94
C TYR A 82 12.55 1.21 2.22
N VAL A 83 13.41 1.93 1.50
CA VAL A 83 13.55 3.39 1.65
C VAL A 83 12.24 4.08 1.27
N ASP A 84 11.61 3.70 0.15
CA ASP A 84 10.31 4.23 -0.26
C ASP A 84 9.21 3.95 0.78
N MET A 85 9.26 2.82 1.50
CA MET A 85 8.35 2.56 2.62
C MET A 85 8.55 3.59 3.75
N ILE A 86 9.79 3.86 4.15
CA ILE A 86 10.12 4.80 5.23
C ILE A 86 9.75 6.24 4.83
N GLU A 87 10.02 6.63 3.58
CA GLU A 87 9.62 7.92 3.02
C GLU A 87 8.09 8.04 2.92
N GLY A 88 7.41 7.04 2.36
CA GLY A 88 5.96 7.03 2.20
C GLY A 88 5.20 7.09 3.53
N LEU A 89 5.76 6.52 4.60
CA LEU A 89 5.21 6.65 5.97
C LEU A 89 5.44 8.04 6.59
N GLY A 90 6.28 8.89 5.98
CA GLY A 90 6.64 10.21 6.48
C GLY A 90 7.66 10.17 7.64
N ILE A 91 8.37 9.05 7.80
CA ILE A 91 9.26 8.82 8.94
C ILE A 91 10.70 9.27 8.65
N ALA A 92 11.12 9.26 7.38
CA ALA A 92 12.49 9.52 6.94
C ALA A 92 13.12 10.83 7.45
N HIS A 93 12.29 11.83 7.76
CA HIS A 93 12.72 13.16 8.22
C HIS A 93 12.14 13.53 9.59
N SER A 94 11.79 12.51 10.38
CA SER A 94 11.23 12.66 11.72
C SER A 94 12.18 12.09 12.77
N ASP A 95 12.00 12.49 14.04
CA ASP A 95 12.67 11.87 15.18
C ASP A 95 12.01 10.54 15.62
N THR A 96 11.21 9.94 14.74
CA THR A 96 10.46 8.72 15.02
C THR A 96 10.95 7.54 14.17
N SER A 97 10.59 6.33 14.60
CA SER A 97 10.89 5.09 13.86
C SER A 97 9.70 4.14 13.96
N ASN A 98 9.47 3.37 12.91
CA ASN A 98 8.50 2.26 12.92
C ASN A 98 9.11 0.95 13.46
N GLY A 99 10.40 0.93 13.81
CA GLY A 99 11.09 -0.25 14.36
C GLY A 99 11.36 -1.38 13.35
N ILE A 100 11.04 -1.20 12.06
CA ILE A 100 11.27 -2.21 11.02
C ILE A 100 12.66 -2.01 10.43
N THR A 101 13.54 -2.99 10.59
CA THR A 101 14.86 -2.97 9.93
C THR A 101 14.78 -3.47 8.48
N PRO A 102 15.79 -3.20 7.63
CA PRO A 102 15.86 -3.80 6.29
C PRO A 102 15.80 -5.34 6.32
N GLU A 103 16.37 -5.97 7.34
CA GLU A 103 16.34 -7.43 7.51
C GLU A 103 14.94 -7.96 7.86
N MET A 104 14.19 -7.22 8.66
CA MET A 104 12.78 -7.53 8.93
C MET A 104 11.91 -7.30 7.70
N TYR A 105 12.19 -6.22 6.95
CA TYR A 105 11.45 -5.87 5.74
C TYR A 105 11.49 -6.98 4.69
N LYS A 106 12.63 -7.65 4.49
CA LYS A 106 12.73 -8.80 3.57
C LYS A 106 12.08 -10.09 4.12
N ASP A 107 11.75 -10.15 5.40
CA ASP A 107 11.30 -11.36 6.09
C ASP A 107 10.07 -11.13 6.97
N GLY A 108 8.93 -10.82 6.34
CA GLY A 108 7.62 -10.81 6.99
C GLY A 108 7.09 -9.44 7.40
N PHE A 109 7.85 -8.37 7.17
CA PHE A 109 7.43 -6.98 7.38
C PHE A 109 7.48 -6.16 6.07
N THR A 110 7.19 -6.79 4.93
CA THR A 110 7.23 -6.16 3.61
C THR A 110 5.95 -5.37 3.34
N PHE A 111 6.05 -4.04 3.38
CA PHE A 111 4.98 -3.12 3.00
C PHE A 111 5.41 -2.18 1.88
N PHE A 112 4.57 -2.03 0.85
CA PHE A 112 4.75 -1.01 -0.18
C PHE A 112 3.86 0.17 0.14
N VAL A 113 4.47 1.34 0.31
CA VAL A 113 3.77 2.56 0.72
C VAL A 113 3.84 3.58 -0.40
N PHE A 114 2.69 4.00 -0.88
CA PHE A 114 2.54 5.05 -1.87
C PHE A 114 1.99 6.28 -1.16
N ASP A 115 2.82 7.31 -1.02
CA ASP A 115 2.33 8.64 -0.68
C ASP A 115 1.83 9.34 -1.95
N ILE A 116 0.58 9.76 -1.91
CA ILE A 116 -0.15 10.39 -3.03
C ILE A 116 -0.33 11.89 -2.76
N SER A 117 -0.06 12.35 -1.53
CA SER A 117 -0.23 13.73 -1.09
C SER A 117 0.49 14.71 -2.05
N PRO A 118 -0.21 15.67 -2.67
CA PRO A 118 0.44 16.71 -3.45
C PRO A 118 1.20 17.74 -2.61
N THR A 119 0.91 17.86 -1.31
CA THR A 119 1.62 18.78 -0.41
C THR A 119 2.78 18.12 0.31
N VAL A 120 3.84 18.91 0.55
CA VAL A 120 4.93 18.54 1.47
C VAL A 120 4.29 18.20 2.82
N HIS A 121 4.75 17.13 3.47
CA HIS A 121 4.26 16.58 4.76
C HIS A 121 4.21 17.62 5.91
N SER A 122 3.34 18.61 5.80
CA SER A 122 3.04 19.58 6.83
C SER A 122 1.70 19.19 7.43
N PRO A 123 1.61 18.98 8.75
CA PRO A 123 0.35 18.64 9.41
C PRO A 123 -0.70 19.76 9.30
N ASP A 124 -0.29 20.97 8.90
CA ASP A 124 -1.15 22.15 8.79
C ASP A 124 -1.75 22.36 7.39
N LEU A 125 -1.40 21.53 6.41
CA LEU A 125 -1.91 21.62 5.03
C LEU A 125 -2.91 20.49 4.74
N PHE A 126 -4.08 20.87 4.23
CA PHE A 126 -5.10 19.92 3.76
C PHE A 126 -5.13 19.90 2.24
N ASP A 127 -5.12 18.69 1.68
CA ASP A 127 -5.28 18.51 0.25
C ASP A 127 -6.76 18.43 -0.12
N VAL A 128 -7.13 19.10 -1.22
CA VAL A 128 -8.49 19.04 -1.75
C VAL A 128 -8.82 17.59 -2.12
N ILE A 129 -9.95 17.08 -1.62
CA ILE A 129 -10.45 15.76 -1.97
C ILE A 129 -10.73 15.74 -3.48
N ARG A 130 -9.99 14.89 -4.22
CA ARG A 130 -10.17 14.73 -5.65
C ARG A 130 -10.79 13.39 -5.96
N GLN A 131 -11.70 13.37 -6.94
CA GLN A 131 -12.11 12.11 -7.55
C GLN A 131 -10.92 11.44 -8.22
N GLY A 132 -10.76 10.14 -7.97
CA GLY A 132 -9.61 9.39 -8.45
C GLY A 132 -9.96 7.95 -8.74
N ASN A 133 -9.51 7.47 -9.90
CA ASN A 133 -9.41 6.04 -10.17
C ASN A 133 -8.03 5.55 -9.76
N VAL A 134 -8.01 4.62 -8.81
CA VAL A 134 -6.81 3.97 -8.32
C VAL A 134 -6.85 2.51 -8.76
N SER A 135 -5.80 2.05 -9.44
CA SER A 135 -5.60 0.63 -9.74
C SER A 135 -4.20 0.15 -9.38
N LEU A 136 -4.07 -1.14 -9.12
CA LEU A 136 -2.84 -1.78 -8.67
C LEU A 136 -2.51 -3.00 -9.53
N LYS A 137 -1.25 -3.08 -9.97
CA LYS A 137 -0.68 -4.20 -10.71
C LYS A 137 0.61 -4.67 -10.07
N LEU A 138 0.79 -5.98 -9.95
CA LEU A 138 1.96 -6.62 -9.39
C LEU A 138 2.61 -7.51 -10.44
N GLU A 139 3.94 -7.56 -10.47
CA GLU A 139 4.75 -8.44 -11.31
C GLU A 139 5.78 -9.15 -10.43
N PHE A 140 5.92 -10.46 -10.59
CA PHE A 140 6.76 -11.33 -9.78
C PHE A 140 7.95 -11.83 -10.62
N SER A 141 9.09 -12.08 -9.98
CA SER A 141 10.24 -12.72 -10.64
C SER A 141 10.15 -14.25 -10.64
N GLU A 142 9.28 -14.82 -9.82
CA GLU A 142 8.99 -16.25 -9.74
C GLU A 142 7.48 -16.47 -9.67
N LEU A 143 7.04 -17.71 -9.92
CA LEU A 143 5.63 -18.06 -9.84
C LEU A 143 5.10 -17.87 -8.42
N THR A 144 3.91 -17.27 -8.29
CA THR A 144 3.21 -17.16 -7.01
C THR A 144 2.97 -18.54 -6.39
N PRO A 145 2.95 -18.66 -5.04
CA PRO A 145 2.69 -19.92 -4.36
C PRO A 145 1.41 -20.60 -4.85
N THR A 146 1.38 -21.93 -4.92
CA THR A 146 0.24 -22.70 -5.47
C THR A 146 -1.08 -22.41 -4.76
N GLU A 147 -1.04 -22.11 -3.46
CA GLU A 147 -2.21 -21.72 -2.67
C GLU A 147 -2.76 -20.32 -3.01
N GLY A 148 -2.03 -19.53 -3.80
CA GLY A 148 -2.35 -18.15 -4.12
C GLY A 148 -2.01 -17.17 -3.01
N LEU A 149 -2.22 -15.88 -3.30
CA LEU A 149 -1.89 -14.76 -2.43
C LEU A 149 -3.10 -13.87 -2.24
N TYR A 150 -3.26 -13.31 -1.05
CA TYR A 150 -4.08 -12.11 -0.88
C TYR A 150 -3.20 -10.88 -0.88
N VAL A 151 -3.60 -9.90 -1.68
CA VAL A 151 -3.10 -8.53 -1.59
C VAL A 151 -4.04 -7.78 -0.67
N ILE A 152 -3.49 -7.27 0.43
CA ILE A 152 -4.19 -6.42 1.39
C ILE A 152 -3.80 -4.97 1.09
N VAL A 153 -4.80 -4.13 0.89
CA VAL A 153 -4.66 -2.72 0.57
C VAL A 153 -5.34 -1.89 1.65
N TYR A 154 -4.52 -1.17 2.41
CA TYR A 154 -4.97 -0.14 3.33
C TYR A 154 -4.83 1.23 2.65
N ALA A 155 -5.81 2.11 2.87
CA ALA A 155 -5.85 3.42 2.26
C ALA A 155 -6.25 4.44 3.32
N GLU A 156 -5.47 5.52 3.39
CA GLU A 156 -5.68 6.65 4.29
C GLU A 156 -6.30 7.81 3.52
N TYR A 157 -7.24 8.50 4.15
CA TYR A 157 -7.97 9.63 3.59
C TYR A 157 -7.97 10.77 4.59
N ASP A 158 -7.86 12.00 4.10
CA ASP A 158 -8.17 13.18 4.89
C ASP A 158 -9.70 13.38 4.92
N SER A 159 -10.23 13.80 6.07
CA SER A 159 -11.65 14.11 6.23
C SER A 159 -11.85 15.24 7.22
N ILE A 160 -12.87 16.07 7.01
CA ILE A 160 -13.19 17.21 7.86
C ILE A 160 -14.38 16.84 8.74
N LEU A 161 -14.16 16.84 10.06
CA LEU A 161 -15.23 16.75 11.04
C LEU A 161 -15.64 18.17 11.45
N SER A 162 -16.88 18.54 11.13
CA SER A 162 -17.46 19.84 11.49
C SER A 162 -18.47 19.69 12.62
N ILE A 163 -18.65 20.75 13.41
CA ILE A 163 -19.66 20.81 14.47
C ILE A 163 -20.58 22.00 14.17
N ASP A 164 -21.88 21.74 14.06
CA ASP A 164 -22.86 22.80 13.80
C ASP A 164 -23.12 23.66 15.05
N GLN A 165 -23.94 24.71 14.88
CA GLN A 165 -24.33 25.60 15.99
C GLN A 165 -25.08 24.87 17.12
N ASN A 166 -25.70 23.73 16.81
CA ASN A 166 -26.43 22.88 17.76
C ASN A 166 -25.53 21.83 18.43
N ARG A 167 -24.20 21.89 18.21
CA ARG A 167 -23.21 20.93 18.72
C ARG A 167 -23.36 19.51 18.13
N THR A 168 -23.93 19.39 16.95
CA THR A 168 -24.02 18.13 16.22
C THR A 168 -22.74 17.94 15.39
N PRO A 169 -21.97 16.87 15.64
CA PRO A 169 -20.84 16.53 14.78
C PRO A 169 -21.34 15.94 13.47
N TYR A 170 -20.79 16.40 12.34
CA TYR A 170 -21.02 15.82 11.03
C TYR A 170 -19.72 15.76 10.23
N LEU A 171 -19.58 14.71 9.43
CA LEU A 171 -18.47 14.56 8.51
C LEU A 171 -18.79 15.31 7.22
N ASP A 172 -17.89 16.15 6.75
CA ASP A 172 -18.05 16.76 5.45
C ASP A 172 -17.73 15.72 4.36
N THR A 173 -18.77 15.21 3.71
CA THR A 173 -18.67 14.19 2.65
C THR A 173 -18.70 14.79 1.25
N SER A 174 -18.81 16.12 1.12
CA SER A 174 -19.04 16.81 -0.14
C SER A 174 -18.09 17.99 -0.31
N LEU A 175 -17.08 17.80 -1.16
CA LEU A 175 -16.54 18.89 -1.99
C LEU A 175 -16.75 18.51 -3.46
#